data_AF-A0A7W1Q307-F1
#
_entry.id   AF-A0A7W1Q307-F1
#
_cell.length_a   1.000
_cell.length_b   1.000
_cell.length_c   1.000
_cell.angle_alpha   90.00
_cell.angle_beta   90.00
_cell.angle_gamma   90.00
#
_symmetry.space_group_name_H-M   'P 1'
#
loop_
_entity.id
_entity.type
_entity.pdbx_description
1 polymer ?
#
loop_
_entity_poly.entity_id
_entity_poly.type
_entity_poly.pdbx_seq_one_letter_code
_entity_poly.pdbx_strand_id
1 'polypeptide(L)' 'MAVEKLSISLDEDVAAAARAAAEAEGMSLSAWLSRAAVEAAAIEAGLRAGGEFEAENGPFSKEERDVANEVLDRYSVGRR' A
#
# COMPACT_ATOMS: atom_id res chain seq x y z
N MET A 1 16.54 9.11 12.09
CA MET A 1 15.76 7.91 12.48
C MET A 1 16.72 6.76 12.68
N ALA A 2 16.50 5.91 13.69
CA ALA A 2 17.27 4.68 13.83
C ALA A 2 16.82 3.68 12.76
N VAL A 3 17.77 2.97 12.16
CA VAL A 3 17.49 1.94 11.15
C VAL A 3 17.88 0.60 11.75
N GLU A 4 16.95 -0.37 11.73
CA GLU A 4 17.21 -1.74 12.14
C GLU A 4 17.63 -2.57 10.92
N LYS A 5 18.72 -3.33 11.04
CA LYS A 5 19.15 -4.25 9.99
C LYS A 5 18.39 -5.58 10.14
N LEU A 6 17.53 -5.86 9.18
CA LEU A 6 16.80 -7.13 9.08
C LEU A 6 17.50 -8.09 8.10
N SER A 7 17.53 -9.37 8.45
CA SER A 7 17.91 -10.46 7.52
C SER A 7 16.63 -11.21 7.14
N ILE A 8 16.25 -11.10 5.88
CA ILE A 8 15.03 -11.72 5.33
C ILE A 8 15.40 -12.59 4.13
N SER A 9 14.69 -13.71 3.98
CA SER A 9 14.77 -14.56 2.79
C SER A 9 13.64 -14.19 1.85
N LEU A 10 13.96 -14.03 0.57
CA LEU A 10 13.01 -13.80 -0.51
C LEU A 10 13.26 -14.87 -1.58
N ASP A 11 12.20 -15.30 -2.22
CA ASP A 11 12.33 -16.14 -3.42
C ASP A 11 13.14 -15.39 -4.48
N GLU A 12 13.89 -16.14 -5.29
CA GLU A 12 14.88 -15.56 -6.21
C GLU A 12 14.24 -14.60 -7.22
N ASP A 13 13.08 -14.99 -7.75
CA ASP A 13 12.27 -14.20 -8.68
C ASP A 13 11.72 -12.92 -8.02
N VAL A 14 11.26 -13.01 -6.77
CA VAL A 14 10.82 -11.86 -5.98
C VAL A 14 11.97 -10.90 -5.72
N ALA A 15 13.14 -11.41 -5.33
CA ALA A 15 14.33 -10.59 -5.11
C ALA A 15 14.80 -9.90 -6.40
N ALA A 16 14.73 -10.58 -7.55
CA ALA A 16 15.06 -10.01 -8.85
C ALA A 16 14.07 -8.89 -9.24
N ALA A 17 12.77 -9.14 -9.09
CA ALA A 17 11.73 -8.16 -9.38
C ALA A 17 11.86 -6.90 -8.51
N ALA A 18 12.09 -7.07 -7.21
CA ALA A 18 12.27 -5.94 -6.29
C ALA A 18 13.52 -5.10 -6.63
N ARG A 19 14.61 -5.73 -7.07
CA ARG A 19 15.81 -5.00 -7.54
C ARG A 19 15.52 -4.20 -8.80
N ALA A 20 14.84 -4.81 -9.78
CA ALA A 20 14.49 -4.14 -11.03
C ALA A 20 13.56 -2.94 -10.79
N ALA A 21 12.58 -3.08 -9.88
CA ALA A 21 11.70 -1.98 -9.49
C ALA A 21 12.47 -0.86 -8.78
N ALA A 22 13.35 -1.20 -7.83
CA ALA A 22 14.20 -0.22 -7.15
C ALA A 22 15.09 0.54 -8.16
N GLU A 23 15.69 -0.16 -9.12
CA GLU A 23 16.53 0.44 -10.16
C GLU A 23 15.73 1.37 -11.09
N ALA A 24 14.56 0.94 -11.55
CA ALA A 24 13.68 1.75 -12.40
C ALA A 24 13.26 3.06 -11.72
N GLU A 25 13.21 3.07 -10.39
CA GLU A 25 12.87 4.24 -9.57
C GLU A 25 14.09 5.00 -9.02
N GLY A 26 15.31 4.58 -9.37
CA GLY A 26 16.55 5.22 -8.90
C GLY A 26 16.78 5.10 -7.39
N MET A 27 16.26 4.05 -6.75
CA MET A 27 16.34 3.79 -5.32
C MET A 27 17.29 2.62 -5.01
N SER A 28 17.80 2.59 -3.77
CA SER A 28 18.41 1.36 -3.26
C SER A 28 17.32 0.32 -2.96
N LEU A 29 17.66 -0.97 -3.03
CA LEU A 29 16.73 -2.06 -2.71
C LEU A 29 16.13 -1.91 -1.30
N SER A 30 16.94 -1.52 -0.30
CA SER A 30 16.44 -1.34 1.07
C SER A 30 15.48 -0.16 1.20
N ALA A 31 15.73 0.95 0.49
CA ALA A 31 14.82 2.10 0.49
C ALA A 31 13.50 1.73 -0.19
N TRP A 32 13.56 1.03 -1.32
CA TRP A 32 12.38 0.57 -2.04
C TRP A 32 11.56 -0.41 -1.21
N LEU A 33 12.19 -1.43 -0.59
CA LEU A 33 11.52 -2.38 0.30
C LEU A 33 10.91 -1.69 1.53
N SER A 34 11.60 -0.71 2.11
CA SER A 34 11.06 0.06 3.23
C SER A 34 9.81 0.85 2.83
N ARG A 35 9.80 1.47 1.64
CA ARG A 35 8.63 2.19 1.13
C ARG A 35 7.48 1.23 0.83
N ALA A 36 7.75 0.12 0.14
CA ALA A 36 6.76 -0.90 -0.16
C ALA A 36 6.12 -1.47 1.12
N ALA A 37 6.92 -1.71 2.16
CA ALA A 37 6.42 -2.18 3.45
C ALA A 37 5.50 -1.14 4.13
N VAL A 38 5.83 0.14 4.06
CA VAL A 38 4.98 1.23 4.58
C VAL A 38 3.66 1.31 3.82
N GLU A 39 3.71 1.25 2.49
CA GLU A 39 2.51 1.29 1.64
C GLU A 39 1.60 0.09 1.90
N ALA A 40 2.16 -1.12 1.96
CA ALA A 40 1.40 -2.32 2.27
C ALA A 40 0.76 -2.26 3.67
N ALA A 41 1.51 -1.81 4.69
CA ALA A 41 1.00 -1.67 6.04
C ALA A 41 -0.12 -0.62 6.14
N ALA A 42 -0.02 0.48 5.38
CA ALA A 42 -1.05 1.51 5.34
C ALA A 42 -2.36 1.01 4.69
N ILE A 43 -2.27 0.21 3.61
CA ILE A 43 -3.43 -0.42 2.98
C ILE A 43 -4.12 -1.36 3.97
N GLU A 44 -3.38 -2.26 4.61
CA GLU A 44 -3.92 -3.19 5.60
C GLU A 44 -4.57 -2.48 6.80
N ALA A 45 -3.95 -1.39 7.29
CA ALA A 45 -4.53 -0.57 8.34
C ALA A 45 -5.84 0.10 7.89
N GLY A 46 -5.88 0.62 6.66
CA GLY A 46 -7.08 1.23 6.08
C GLY A 46 -8.23 0.24 5.90
N LEU A 47 -7.94 -0.96 5.40
CA LEU A 47 -8.93 -2.03 5.26
C LEU A 47 -9.52 -2.46 6.60
N ARG A 48 -8.67 -2.58 7.63
CA ARG A 48 -9.13 -2.89 9.00
C ARG A 48 -10.03 -1.79 9.54
N ALA A 49 -9.61 -0.53 9.43
CA ALA A 49 -10.40 0.61 9.90
C ALA A 49 -11.74 0.73 9.17
N GLY A 50 -11.78 0.43 7.86
CA GLY A 50 -13.02 0.37 7.09
C GLY A 50 -13.98 -0.71 7.62
N GLY A 51 -13.47 -1.90 7.91
CA GLY A 51 -14.27 -2.98 8.49
C GLY A 51 -14.79 -2.67 9.90
N GLU A 52 -13.98 -2.03 10.74
CA GLU A 52 -14.40 -1.55 12.07
C GLU A 52 -15.54 -0.52 11.94
N PHE A 53 -15.41 0.44 11.03
CA PHE A 53 -16.46 1.42 10.76
C PHE A 53 -17.76 0.77 10.30
N GLU A 54 -17.70 -0.18 9.35
CA GLU A 54 -18.90 -0.88 8.85
C GLU A 54 -19.55 -1.76 9.93
N ALA A 55 -18.77 -2.32 10.85
CA ALA A 55 -19.31 -3.07 11.98
C ALA A 55 -20.10 -2.17 12.95
N GLU A 56 -19.68 -0.93 13.13
CA GLU A 56 -20.33 0.04 14.02
C GLU A 56 -21.51 0.78 13.36
N ASN A 57 -21.42 1.08 12.06
CA ASN A 57 -22.34 1.99 11.36
C ASN A 57 -23.21 1.30 10.29
N GLY A 58 -22.92 0.04 9.98
CA GLY A 58 -23.47 -0.69 8.84
C GLY A 58 -22.61 -0.55 7.58
N PRO A 59 -22.82 -1.42 6.58
CA PRO A 59 -22.02 -1.45 5.36
C PRO A 59 -22.20 -0.18 4.54
N PHE A 60 -21.15 0.24 3.81
CA PHE A 60 -21.25 1.38 2.91
C PHE A 60 -22.25 1.10 1.77
N SER A 61 -23.19 2.03 1.58
CA SER A 61 -24.11 1.99 0.45
C SER A 61 -23.37 2.11 -0.89
N LYS A 62 -24.07 1.84 -1.98
CA LYS A 62 -23.49 2.00 -3.32
C LYS A 62 -23.24 3.49 -3.59
N GLU A 63 -24.19 4.33 -3.23
CA GLU A 63 -24.15 5.78 -3.42
C GLU A 63 -22.97 6.41 -2.69
N GLU A 64 -22.70 6.00 -1.44
CA GLU A 64 -21.54 6.48 -0.67
C GLU A 64 -20.20 6.07 -1.30
N ARG A 65 -20.12 4.86 -1.84
CA ARG A 65 -18.92 4.38 -2.54
C ARG A 65 -18.72 5.08 -3.88
N ASP A 66 -19.80 5.37 -4.60
CA ASP A 66 -19.74 6.11 -5.85
C ASP A 66 -19.23 7.54 -5.61
N VAL A 67 -19.71 8.23 -4.55
CA VAL A 67 -19.17 9.53 -4.12
C VAL A 67 -17.69 9.43 -3.73
N ALA A 68 -17.29 8.39 -3.00
CA ALA A 68 -15.89 8.19 -2.65
C ALA A 68 -15.01 7.99 -3.90
N ASN A 69 -15.46 7.21 -4.88
CA ASN A 69 -14.76 7.01 -6.14
C ASN A 69 -14.59 8.33 -6.92
N GLU A 70 -15.65 9.16 -7.02
CA GLU A 70 -15.57 10.47 -7.68
C GLU A 70 -14.51 11.38 -7.03
N VAL A 71 -14.39 11.32 -5.70
CA VAL A 71 -13.35 12.06 -4.97
C VAL A 71 -11.97 11.50 -5.28
N LEU A 72 -11.78 10.19 -5.25
CA LEU A 72 -10.48 9.55 -5.54
C LEU A 72 -10.02 9.80 -6.99
N ASP A 73 -10.94 9.77 -7.94
CA ASP A 73 -10.68 10.05 -9.36
C ASP A 73 -10.23 11.50 -9.56
N ARG A 74 -10.87 12.45 -8.86
CA ARG A 74 -10.48 13.88 -8.89
C ARG A 74 -9.03 14.09 -8.44
N TYR A 75 -8.57 13.32 -7.47
CA TYR A 75 -7.19 13.41 -6.96
C TYR A 75 -6.22 12.47 -7.69
N SER A 76 -6.66 11.74 -8.72
CA SER A 76 -5.84 10.75 -9.44
C SER A 76 -5.24 9.67 -8.52
N VAL A 77 -5.94 9.36 -7.43
CA VAL A 77 -5.59 8.28 -6.48
C VAL A 77 -6.32 6.99 -6.86
N GLY A 78 -7.45 7.09 -7.57
CA GLY A 78 -8.19 5.95 -8.11
C GLY A 78 -7.57 5.41 -9.41
N ARG A 79 -7.09 4.15 -9.36
CA ARG A 79 -6.57 3.34 -10.48
C ARG A 79 -5.52 4.01 -11.40
N ARG A 80 -4.26 3.60 -11.24
CA ARG A 80 -3.35 3.49 -12.39
C ARG A 80 -3.48 2.11 -13.02
#